data_AF-A0ABD4K3V5-F1
#
_entry.id   AF-A0ABD4K3V5-F1
#
_cell.length_a   1.000
_cell.length_b   1.000
_cell.length_c   1.000
_cell.angle_alpha   90.00
_cell.angle_beta   90.00
_cell.angle_gamma   90.00
#
_symmetry.space_group_name_H-M   'P 1'
#
loop_
_entity.id
_entity.type
_entity.pdbx_description
1 polymer ?
#
loop_
_entity_poly.entity_id
_entity_poly.type
_entity_poly.pdbx_seq_one_letter_code
_entity_poly.pdbx_strand_id
1 'polypeptide(L)'
;ASGDNVEAIFLLRAYRTTLAKLAVSEPLDTTGMRLERRISAIYKDIPGGQLLGPTYDYTHRLLDFTLLANGETPTLTTADSEQQPSPHVFSLLARQGLAKFEEDSGAQPDDITRTPPVYPCSRSSRLQQLMRGDEGYLLALAYSTQRGYGRNHPFAGEIRSGYIDVSIVPEELGFAVNVGELLMTECEMVNGFIDPPDEPPHFTRGYGLVFGMSERKAMAMALVDRALQAPEYGEHATGPAQDEEFVLAHADNVEAAGFVSHLKLPHYVDFQAELELLKRLQQEQN
;
A
#
# COMPACT_ATOMS: atom_id res chain seq x y z
N ALA A 1 -7.45 16.58 -15.50
CA ALA A 1 -6.06 16.55 -15.03
C ALA A 1 -4.99 16.51 -16.15
N SER A 2 -5.34 16.32 -17.43
CA SER A 2 -4.35 16.35 -18.55
C SER A 2 -3.12 15.42 -18.36
N GLY A 3 -3.30 14.27 -17.72
CA GLY A 3 -2.22 13.33 -17.40
C GLY A 3 -1.50 13.59 -16.07
N ASP A 4 -1.82 14.65 -15.33
CA ASP A 4 -1.32 14.86 -13.97
C ASP A 4 -2.02 13.90 -12.99
N ASN A 5 -1.26 12.96 -12.43
CA ASN A 5 -1.79 11.96 -11.52
C ASN A 5 -2.27 12.56 -10.20
N VAL A 6 -1.61 13.60 -9.66
CA VAL A 6 -1.98 14.18 -8.36
C VAL A 6 -3.33 14.87 -8.46
N GLU A 7 -3.55 15.64 -9.53
CA GLU A 7 -4.85 16.26 -9.80
C GLU A 7 -5.94 15.22 -10.11
N ALA A 8 -5.61 14.14 -10.84
CA ALA A 8 -6.57 13.06 -11.10
C ALA A 8 -7.00 12.34 -9.81
N ILE A 9 -6.05 12.07 -8.91
CA ILE A 9 -6.30 11.50 -7.58
C ILE A 9 -7.22 12.42 -6.78
N PHE A 10 -6.94 13.72 -6.77
CA PHE A 10 -7.78 14.69 -6.07
C PHE A 10 -9.20 14.73 -6.62
N LEU A 11 -9.38 14.80 -7.95
CA LEU A 11 -10.70 14.81 -8.58
C LEU A 11 -11.53 13.57 -8.23
N LEU A 12 -10.93 12.38 -8.30
CA LEU A 12 -11.62 11.14 -7.95
C LEU A 12 -11.98 11.07 -6.46
N ARG A 13 -11.09 11.55 -5.58
CA ARG A 13 -11.32 11.60 -4.13
C ARG A 13 -12.34 12.66 -3.73
N ALA A 14 -12.39 13.80 -4.43
CA ALA A 14 -13.43 14.80 -4.24
C ALA A 14 -14.80 14.27 -4.66
N TYR A 15 -14.85 13.52 -5.77
CA TYR A 15 -16.07 12.87 -6.24
C TYR A 15 -16.61 11.86 -5.22
N ARG A 16 -15.75 11.11 -4.51
CA ARG A 16 -16.18 10.19 -3.43
C ARG A 16 -17.08 10.87 -2.40
N THR A 17 -16.83 12.13 -2.04
CA THR A 17 -17.62 12.85 -1.04
C THR A 17 -19.07 13.10 -1.49
N THR A 18 -19.33 13.03 -2.79
CA THR A 18 -20.68 13.21 -3.38
C THR A 18 -21.52 11.93 -3.39
N LEU A 19 -20.90 10.77 -3.13
CA LEU A 19 -21.54 9.46 -3.26
C LEU A 19 -22.07 8.98 -1.91
N ALA A 20 -23.25 8.37 -1.93
CA ALA A 20 -23.78 7.67 -0.77
C ALA A 20 -23.04 6.34 -0.55
N LYS A 21 -22.75 5.99 0.71
CA LYS A 21 -22.26 4.66 1.06
C LYS A 21 -23.45 3.70 1.14
N LEU A 22 -23.65 2.91 0.08
CA LEU A 22 -24.81 2.00 -0.04
C LEU A 22 -24.64 0.69 0.74
N ALA A 23 -23.40 0.20 0.87
CA ALA A 23 -23.09 -1.04 1.55
C ALA A 23 -21.65 -1.04 2.07
N VAL A 24 -21.31 -2.05 2.86
CA VAL A 24 -19.94 -2.45 3.22
C VAL A 24 -19.80 -3.90 2.75
N SER A 25 -18.69 -4.24 2.10
CA SER A 25 -18.47 -5.62 1.68
C SER A 25 -18.24 -6.53 2.88
N GLU A 26 -18.51 -7.82 2.69
CA GLU A 26 -17.83 -8.83 3.49
C GLU A 26 -16.30 -8.69 3.30
N PRO A 27 -15.49 -9.14 4.28
CA PRO A 27 -14.04 -9.15 4.12
C PRO A 27 -13.63 -9.89 2.85
N LEU A 28 -12.68 -9.32 2.10
CA LEU A 28 -12.18 -9.95 0.87
C LEU A 28 -11.43 -11.25 1.19
N ASP A 29 -11.70 -12.29 0.41
CA ASP A 29 -10.97 -13.55 0.48
C ASP A 29 -9.92 -13.64 -0.65
N THR A 30 -8.67 -13.29 -0.35
CA THR A 30 -7.57 -13.36 -1.32
C THR A 30 -7.10 -14.79 -1.62
N THR A 31 -7.59 -15.79 -0.87
CA THR A 31 -7.34 -17.21 -1.18
C THR A 31 -8.17 -17.68 -2.38
N GLY A 32 -9.34 -17.06 -2.59
CA GLY A 32 -10.23 -17.28 -3.74
C GLY A 32 -9.84 -16.51 -5.01
N MET A 33 -8.69 -15.84 -5.02
CA MET A 33 -8.26 -15.02 -6.16
C MET A 33 -8.09 -15.85 -7.44
N ARG A 34 -8.74 -15.42 -8.52
CA ARG A 34 -8.45 -15.88 -9.88
C ARG A 34 -7.22 -15.15 -10.41
N LEU A 35 -6.09 -15.85 -10.47
CA LEU A 35 -4.75 -15.29 -10.62
C LEU A 35 -4.44 -14.87 -12.06
N GLU A 36 -3.97 -13.63 -12.20
CA GLU A 36 -3.28 -13.11 -13.39
C GLU A 36 -1.76 -13.24 -13.25
N ARG A 37 -1.26 -13.13 -12.00
CA ARG A 37 0.15 -13.18 -11.65
C ARG A 37 0.32 -13.70 -10.23
N ARG A 38 1.36 -14.50 -9.98
CA ARG A 38 1.75 -14.99 -8.66
C ARG A 38 3.23 -15.34 -8.62
N ILE A 39 3.98 -14.65 -7.78
CA ILE A 39 5.41 -14.91 -7.59
C ILE A 39 5.80 -14.97 -6.12
N SER A 40 6.88 -15.69 -5.83
CA SER A 40 7.54 -15.72 -4.52
C SER A 40 9.05 -15.67 -4.69
N ALA A 41 9.73 -14.82 -3.91
CA ALA A 41 11.18 -14.71 -3.95
C ALA A 41 11.89 -15.63 -2.95
N ILE A 42 11.16 -16.28 -2.03
CA ILE A 42 11.74 -17.03 -0.90
C ILE A 42 11.91 -18.53 -1.18
N TYR A 43 11.30 -19.04 -2.25
CA TYR A 43 11.49 -20.40 -2.74
C TYR A 43 11.69 -20.39 -4.25
N LYS A 44 12.49 -21.34 -4.76
CA LYS A 44 12.69 -21.51 -6.20
C LYS A 44 11.38 -21.84 -6.93
N ASP A 45 10.57 -22.70 -6.32
CA ASP A 45 9.26 -23.09 -6.81
C ASP A 45 8.33 -23.35 -5.62
N ILE A 46 7.03 -23.26 -5.84
CA ILE A 46 5.98 -23.31 -4.81
C ILE A 46 4.76 -24.07 -5.36
N PRO A 47 3.91 -24.65 -4.49
CA PRO A 47 2.61 -25.18 -4.94
C PRO A 47 1.84 -24.12 -5.75
N GLY A 48 1.33 -24.50 -6.92
CA GLY A 48 0.73 -23.59 -7.90
C GLY A 48 1.71 -22.96 -8.90
N GLY A 49 3.02 -23.08 -8.65
CA GLY A 49 4.09 -22.57 -9.51
C GLY A 49 4.36 -21.07 -9.38
N GLN A 50 5.40 -20.62 -10.09
CA GLN A 50 5.73 -19.22 -10.32
C GLN A 50 5.02 -18.74 -11.60
N LEU A 51 3.93 -18.00 -11.45
CA LEU A 51 3.16 -17.44 -12.56
C LEU A 51 3.57 -15.98 -12.80
N LEU A 52 4.39 -15.73 -13.82
CA LEU A 52 4.88 -14.37 -14.10
C LEU A 52 3.77 -13.40 -14.52
N GLY A 53 2.74 -13.87 -15.22
CA GLY A 53 1.65 -13.01 -15.70
C GLY A 53 2.12 -11.86 -16.60
N PRO A 54 1.24 -10.87 -16.86
CA PRO A 54 1.61 -9.63 -17.55
C PRO A 54 2.56 -8.82 -16.67
N THR A 55 3.81 -8.62 -17.11
CA THR A 55 4.81 -7.87 -16.33
C THR A 55 5.84 -7.16 -17.22
N TYR A 56 6.40 -6.08 -16.70
CA TYR A 56 7.58 -5.40 -17.25
C TYR A 56 8.90 -5.88 -16.63
N ASP A 57 8.86 -6.72 -15.59
CA ASP A 57 10.05 -7.39 -15.07
C ASP A 57 10.74 -8.12 -16.23
N TYR A 58 12.06 -8.11 -16.28
CA TYR A 58 12.83 -8.74 -17.37
C TYR A 58 12.81 -8.05 -18.76
N THR A 59 11.97 -7.03 -18.99
CA THR A 59 12.04 -6.26 -20.26
C THR A 59 13.36 -5.49 -20.39
N HIS A 60 13.88 -5.31 -21.61
CA HIS A 60 14.95 -4.35 -21.85
C HIS A 60 14.36 -2.94 -21.98
N ARG A 61 14.82 -1.99 -21.15
CA ARG A 61 14.25 -0.63 -21.08
C ARG A 61 14.77 0.24 -22.23
N LEU A 62 14.30 -0.05 -23.44
CA LEU A 62 14.59 0.69 -24.66
C LEU A 62 13.30 1.38 -25.15
N LEU A 63 13.39 2.63 -25.59
CA LEU A 63 12.25 3.31 -26.20
C LEU A 63 11.86 2.57 -27.48
N ASP A 64 10.61 2.13 -27.52
CA ASP A 64 10.05 1.47 -28.69
C ASP A 64 9.41 2.51 -29.62
N PHE A 65 10.15 2.91 -30.65
CA PHE A 65 9.69 3.88 -31.64
C PHE A 65 8.59 3.34 -32.57
N THR A 66 8.32 2.03 -32.56
CA THR A 66 7.20 1.47 -33.34
C THR A 66 5.85 1.94 -32.81
N LEU A 67 5.77 2.30 -31.52
CA LEU A 67 4.57 2.84 -30.86
C LEU A 67 4.15 4.24 -31.34
N LEU A 68 4.95 4.90 -32.20
CA LEU A 68 4.57 6.16 -32.85
C LEU A 68 3.55 5.96 -34.00
N ALA A 69 3.38 4.73 -34.48
CA ALA A 69 2.45 4.37 -35.53
C ALA A 69 1.48 3.28 -35.05
N ASN A 70 0.46 2.97 -35.87
CA ASN A 70 -0.42 1.84 -35.60
C ASN A 70 0.39 0.53 -35.64
N GLY A 71 0.16 -0.33 -34.66
CA GLY A 71 0.78 -1.66 -34.57
C GLY A 71 -0.26 -2.74 -34.28
N GLU A 72 0.19 -4.00 -34.32
CA GLU A 72 -0.63 -5.17 -34.00
C GLU A 72 -0.21 -5.72 -32.63
N THR A 73 -1.18 -6.13 -31.82
CA THR A 73 -0.90 -6.84 -30.56
C THR A 73 -0.48 -8.27 -30.85
N PRO A 74 0.48 -8.84 -30.10
CA PRO A 74 0.88 -10.22 -30.30
C PRO A 74 -0.31 -11.17 -30.07
N THR A 75 -0.40 -12.21 -30.89
CA THR A 75 -1.31 -13.32 -30.62
C THR A 75 -0.79 -14.10 -29.41
N LEU A 76 -1.59 -14.20 -28.35
CA LEU A 76 -1.20 -14.89 -27.12
C LEU A 76 -1.19 -16.40 -27.35
N THR A 77 -0.13 -17.07 -26.94
CA THR A 77 -0.12 -18.53 -26.83
C THR A 77 -0.89 -18.95 -25.60
N THR A 78 -1.65 -20.03 -25.69
CA THR A 78 -2.44 -20.57 -24.58
C THR A 78 -1.83 -21.85 -24.03
N ALA A 79 -2.03 -22.07 -22.73
CA ALA A 79 -1.70 -23.29 -22.03
C ALA A 79 -3.00 -23.93 -21.50
N ASP A 80 -2.86 -24.93 -20.63
CA ASP A 80 -3.99 -25.47 -19.89
C ASP A 80 -4.73 -24.37 -19.11
N SER A 81 -6.06 -24.45 -19.06
CA SER A 81 -6.92 -23.37 -18.54
C SER A 81 -7.17 -23.46 -17.04
N GLU A 82 -6.76 -24.55 -16.40
CA GLU A 82 -7.03 -24.80 -14.98
C GLU A 82 -6.03 -24.08 -14.07
N GLN A 83 -6.54 -23.27 -13.14
CA GLN A 83 -5.73 -22.67 -12.10
C GLN A 83 -5.30 -23.73 -11.09
N GLN A 84 -3.99 -23.88 -10.90
CA GLN A 84 -3.45 -24.82 -9.93
C GLN A 84 -3.68 -24.36 -8.48
N PRO A 85 -3.81 -25.30 -7.52
CA PRO A 85 -3.92 -24.95 -6.10
C PRO A 85 -2.74 -24.07 -5.64
N SER A 86 -3.06 -22.84 -5.25
CA SER A 86 -2.07 -21.78 -4.99
C SER A 86 -2.19 -21.25 -3.55
N PRO A 87 -1.87 -22.07 -2.52
CA PRO A 87 -1.92 -21.62 -1.14
C PRO A 87 -0.97 -20.43 -0.93
N HIS A 88 -1.35 -19.53 -0.02
CA HIS A 88 -0.45 -18.46 0.41
C HIS A 88 0.87 -19.00 0.94
N VAL A 89 1.98 -18.40 0.55
CA VAL A 89 3.31 -18.78 1.00
C VAL A 89 3.42 -18.60 2.52
N PHE A 90 2.81 -17.55 3.09
CA PHE A 90 2.73 -17.39 4.53
C PHE A 90 1.96 -18.51 5.23
N SER A 91 0.92 -19.08 4.60
CA SER A 91 0.24 -20.26 5.15
C SER A 91 1.17 -21.48 5.18
N LEU A 92 2.09 -21.61 4.22
CA LEU A 92 3.10 -22.68 4.23
C LEU A 92 4.15 -22.47 5.34
N LEU A 93 4.60 -21.23 5.55
CA LEU A 93 5.52 -20.87 6.63
C LEU A 93 4.89 -21.07 8.01
N ALA A 94 3.63 -20.65 8.18
CA ALA A 94 2.93 -20.74 9.45
C ALA A 94 2.61 -22.19 9.84
N ARG A 95 2.25 -23.05 8.89
CA ARG A 95 2.10 -24.50 9.13
C ARG A 95 3.39 -25.18 9.59
N GLN A 96 4.55 -24.61 9.29
CA GLN A 96 5.85 -25.09 9.75
C GLN A 96 6.30 -24.43 11.07
N GLY A 97 5.52 -23.51 11.63
CA GLY A 97 5.90 -22.74 12.82
C GLY A 97 6.98 -21.69 12.56
N LEU A 98 7.28 -21.37 11.29
CA LEU A 98 8.32 -20.40 10.91
C LEU A 98 7.78 -18.96 10.83
N ALA A 99 6.46 -18.80 10.80
CA ALA A 99 5.75 -17.53 10.88
C ALA A 99 4.47 -17.73 11.68
N LYS A 100 3.83 -16.65 12.09
CA LYS A 100 2.49 -16.70 12.70
C LYS A 100 1.40 -16.48 11.65
N PHE A 101 0.24 -17.09 11.87
CA PHE A 101 -0.98 -16.69 11.20
C PHE A 101 -1.38 -15.29 11.69
N GLU A 102 -1.94 -14.49 10.80
CA GLU A 102 -2.71 -13.31 11.22
C GLU A 102 -4.09 -13.82 11.64
N GLU A 103 -4.50 -13.48 12.86
CA GLU A 103 -5.74 -13.96 13.45
C GLU A 103 -6.76 -12.83 13.55
N ASP A 104 -8.02 -13.15 13.23
CA ASP A 104 -9.12 -12.22 13.42
C ASP A 104 -9.63 -12.28 14.86
N SER A 105 -9.43 -11.19 15.59
CA SER A 105 -9.96 -11.01 16.95
C SER A 105 -11.41 -10.51 16.98
N GLY A 106 -12.01 -10.22 15.82
CA GLY A 106 -13.31 -9.55 15.69
C GLY A 106 -13.26 -8.05 16.00
N ALA A 107 -12.06 -7.47 16.10
CA ALA A 107 -11.90 -6.04 16.33
C ALA A 107 -12.44 -5.22 15.15
N GLN A 108 -13.32 -4.28 15.44
CA GLN A 108 -13.86 -3.38 14.43
C GLN A 108 -12.74 -2.49 13.87
N PRO A 109 -12.54 -2.41 12.54
CA PRO A 109 -11.53 -1.54 11.96
C PRO A 109 -11.89 -0.06 12.15
N ASP A 110 -10.86 0.75 12.41
CA ASP A 110 -10.96 2.20 12.41
C ASP A 110 -11.22 2.73 10.98
N ASP A 111 -11.84 3.90 10.86
CA ASP A 111 -12.13 4.53 9.56
C ASP A 111 -11.73 6.02 9.55
N ILE A 112 -10.54 6.30 9.02
CA ILE A 112 -9.99 7.65 8.92
C ILE A 112 -10.82 8.59 8.02
N THR A 113 -11.76 8.04 7.24
CA THR A 113 -12.67 8.84 6.42
C THR A 113 -13.89 9.34 7.19
N ARG A 114 -14.06 8.88 8.44
CA ARG A 114 -15.11 9.30 9.37
C ARG A 114 -14.54 10.00 10.60
N THR A 115 -13.40 9.53 11.10
CA THR A 115 -12.73 10.07 12.29
C THR A 115 -11.33 10.52 11.93
N PRO A 116 -10.93 11.77 12.23
CA PRO A 116 -9.58 12.25 11.94
C PRO A 116 -8.53 11.40 12.68
N PRO A 117 -7.35 11.16 12.09
CA PRO A 117 -6.28 10.41 12.75
C PRO A 117 -5.82 11.07 14.06
N VAL A 118 -5.61 10.25 15.09
CA VAL A 118 -4.96 10.63 16.34
C VAL A 118 -3.92 9.55 16.68
N TYR A 119 -2.68 9.96 16.93
CA TYR A 119 -1.58 9.03 17.13
C TYR A 119 -1.45 8.61 18.62
N PRO A 120 -1.12 7.35 18.92
CA PRO A 120 -0.90 6.25 17.97
C PRO A 120 -2.21 5.67 17.39
N CYS A 121 -2.17 5.27 16.12
CA CYS A 121 -3.23 4.65 15.35
C CYS A 121 -3.17 3.12 15.43
N SER A 122 -4.31 2.44 15.38
CA SER A 122 -4.34 0.98 15.20
C SER A 122 -3.76 0.58 13.84
N ARG A 123 -3.25 -0.66 13.72
CA ARG A 123 -2.74 -1.17 12.43
C ARG A 123 -3.79 -1.12 11.32
N SER A 124 -5.07 -1.28 11.64
CA SER A 124 -6.16 -1.14 10.67
C SER A 124 -6.22 0.28 10.07
N SER A 125 -6.11 1.31 10.92
CA SER A 125 -6.01 2.72 10.51
C SER A 125 -4.72 2.99 9.73
N ARG A 126 -3.58 2.46 10.19
CA ARG A 126 -2.29 2.64 9.49
C ARG A 126 -2.34 2.04 8.07
N LEU A 127 -2.83 0.80 7.90
CA LEU A 127 -2.98 0.17 6.59
C LEU A 127 -3.96 0.92 5.69
N GLN A 128 -5.09 1.40 6.22
CA GLN A 128 -6.04 2.23 5.47
C GLN A 128 -5.38 3.51 4.95
N GLN A 129 -4.57 4.18 5.77
CA GLN A 129 -3.82 5.38 5.40
C GLN A 129 -2.72 5.07 4.38
N LEU A 130 -1.93 4.01 4.57
CA LEU A 130 -0.86 3.61 3.65
C LEU A 130 -1.41 3.26 2.26
N MET A 131 -2.57 2.58 2.18
CA MET A 131 -3.22 2.31 0.89
C MET A 131 -3.55 3.59 0.12
N ARG A 132 -3.88 4.68 0.83
CA ARG A 132 -4.22 6.00 0.26
C ARG A 132 -3.02 6.92 0.03
N GLY A 133 -1.88 6.62 0.65
CA GLY A 133 -0.68 7.44 0.56
C GLY A 133 -0.03 7.49 -0.83
N ASP A 134 0.77 8.51 -1.04
CA ASP A 134 1.54 8.74 -2.26
C ASP A 134 2.54 7.61 -2.54
N GLU A 135 2.54 7.10 -3.77
CA GLU A 135 3.41 5.99 -4.16
C GLU A 135 4.89 6.36 -4.06
N GLY A 136 5.28 7.56 -4.50
CA GLY A 136 6.68 8.00 -4.50
C GLY A 136 7.23 8.22 -3.10
N TYR A 137 6.45 8.86 -2.23
CA TYR A 137 6.80 9.09 -0.83
C TYR A 137 7.00 7.76 -0.07
N LEU A 138 6.03 6.85 -0.16
CA LEU A 138 6.10 5.57 0.55
C LEU A 138 7.22 4.68 -0.01
N LEU A 139 7.47 4.72 -1.33
CA LEU A 139 8.63 4.05 -1.93
C LEU A 139 9.94 4.58 -1.38
N ALA A 140 10.09 5.90 -1.22
CA ALA A 140 11.31 6.50 -0.69
C ALA A 140 11.55 6.10 0.78
N LEU A 141 10.50 6.09 1.60
CA LEU A 141 10.56 5.59 2.98
C LEU A 141 10.94 4.11 3.02
N ALA A 142 10.25 3.26 2.26
CA ALA A 142 10.55 1.84 2.15
C ALA A 142 11.99 1.59 1.69
N TYR A 143 12.46 2.34 0.69
CA TYR A 143 13.84 2.26 0.22
C TYR A 143 14.85 2.66 1.29
N SER A 144 14.53 3.64 2.13
CA SER A 144 15.41 4.06 3.24
C SER A 144 15.61 2.92 4.26
N THR A 145 14.57 2.12 4.56
CA THR A 145 14.70 0.97 5.48
C THR A 145 15.59 -0.12 4.89
N GLN A 146 15.51 -0.35 3.58
CA GLN A 146 16.41 -1.27 2.85
C GLN A 146 17.87 -0.82 2.90
N ARG A 147 18.12 0.50 3.05
CA ARG A 147 19.46 1.08 3.20
C ARG A 147 19.95 1.20 4.64
N GLY A 148 19.16 0.75 5.62
CA GLY A 148 19.57 0.68 7.03
C GLY A 148 18.86 1.64 7.99
N TYR A 149 18.03 2.57 7.49
CA TYR A 149 17.27 3.49 8.34
C TYR A 149 16.03 2.80 8.88
N GLY A 150 16.13 2.11 10.03
CA GLY A 150 15.06 1.26 10.55
C GLY A 150 14.95 -0.07 9.79
N ARG A 151 16.08 -0.76 9.61
CA ARG A 151 16.15 -2.03 8.84
C ARG A 151 15.18 -3.09 9.36
N ASN A 152 14.41 -3.71 8.46
CA ASN A 152 13.48 -4.80 8.78
C ASN A 152 13.71 -6.09 7.97
N HIS A 153 14.83 -6.17 7.23
CA HIS A 153 15.32 -7.34 6.47
C HIS A 153 14.24 -8.04 5.60
N PRO A 154 13.74 -7.38 4.54
CA PRO A 154 12.58 -7.85 3.81
C PRO A 154 12.88 -8.87 2.71
N PHE A 155 11.94 -9.79 2.51
CA PHE A 155 11.85 -10.68 1.35
C PHE A 155 10.42 -10.68 0.83
N ALA A 156 10.23 -10.64 -0.50
CA ALA A 156 8.91 -10.79 -1.10
C ALA A 156 8.44 -12.25 -0.91
N GLY A 157 7.68 -12.49 0.16
CA GLY A 157 7.11 -13.79 0.49
C GLY A 157 6.16 -14.22 -0.59
N GLU A 158 5.24 -13.32 -0.95
CA GLU A 158 4.36 -13.50 -2.09
C GLU A 158 3.89 -12.16 -2.66
N ILE A 159 3.79 -12.09 -3.99
CA ILE A 159 3.00 -11.07 -4.69
C ILE A 159 2.04 -11.81 -5.59
N ARG A 160 0.75 -11.55 -5.43
CA ARG A 160 -0.30 -12.10 -6.29
C ARG A 160 -1.20 -11.00 -6.80
N SER A 161 -1.57 -11.09 -8.07
CA SER A 161 -2.53 -10.18 -8.70
C SER A 161 -3.60 -10.98 -9.41
N GLY A 162 -4.84 -10.53 -9.31
CA GLY A 162 -5.97 -11.25 -9.85
C GLY A 162 -7.31 -10.71 -9.39
N TYR A 163 -8.38 -11.40 -9.78
CA TYR A 163 -9.74 -11.00 -9.49
C TYR A 163 -10.24 -11.66 -8.21
N ILE A 164 -10.85 -10.87 -7.33
CA ILE A 164 -11.49 -11.33 -6.09
C ILE A 164 -12.96 -10.95 -6.14
N ASP A 165 -13.84 -11.90 -5.83
CA ASP A 165 -15.28 -11.65 -5.68
C ASP A 165 -15.57 -10.72 -4.50
N VAL A 166 -16.52 -9.82 -4.69
CA VAL A 166 -17.01 -8.91 -3.66
C VAL A 166 -18.45 -9.25 -3.34
N SER A 167 -18.72 -9.53 -2.08
CA SER A 167 -20.07 -9.80 -1.59
C SER A 167 -20.50 -8.77 -0.57
N ILE A 168 -21.80 -8.52 -0.51
CA ILE A 168 -22.46 -7.71 0.52
C ILE A 168 -23.60 -8.53 1.13
N VAL A 169 -24.05 -8.17 2.33
CA VAL A 169 -25.27 -8.71 2.95
C VAL A 169 -26.30 -7.58 3.04
N PRO A 170 -27.19 -7.42 2.03
CA PRO A 170 -28.21 -6.38 2.05
C PRO A 170 -29.23 -6.65 3.15
N GLU A 171 -29.68 -5.60 3.84
CA GLU A 171 -30.69 -5.70 4.90
C GLU A 171 -32.01 -6.28 4.37
N GLU A 172 -32.35 -5.99 3.12
CA GLU A 172 -33.58 -6.44 2.46
C GLU A 172 -33.63 -7.95 2.19
N LEU A 173 -32.47 -8.61 2.15
CA LEU A 173 -32.35 -10.03 1.81
C LEU A 173 -31.86 -10.88 2.99
N GLY A 174 -30.96 -10.36 3.82
CA GLY A 174 -30.40 -11.07 4.98
C GLY A 174 -29.44 -12.22 4.63
N PHE A 175 -28.95 -12.30 3.39
CA PHE A 175 -27.94 -13.27 2.95
C PHE A 175 -26.92 -12.62 1.99
N ALA A 176 -25.75 -13.23 1.86
CA ALA A 176 -24.66 -12.72 1.02
C ALA A 176 -25.02 -12.76 -0.48
N VAL A 177 -24.73 -11.66 -1.18
CA VAL A 177 -24.91 -11.49 -2.62
C VAL A 177 -23.58 -11.04 -3.23
N ASN A 178 -23.06 -11.81 -4.19
CA ASN A 178 -21.90 -11.41 -4.99
C ASN A 178 -22.32 -10.26 -5.94
N VAL A 179 -21.63 -9.12 -5.83
CA VAL A 179 -21.91 -7.89 -6.59
C VAL A 179 -20.91 -7.64 -7.73
N GLY A 180 -19.92 -8.51 -7.90
CA GLY A 180 -18.90 -8.43 -8.93
C GLY A 180 -17.52 -8.78 -8.39
N GLU A 181 -16.49 -8.38 -9.14
CA GLU A 181 -15.10 -8.68 -8.82
C GLU A 181 -14.20 -7.44 -8.87
N LEU A 182 -13.10 -7.49 -8.13
CA LEU A 182 -12.05 -6.47 -8.15
C LEU A 182 -10.74 -7.08 -8.60
N LEU A 183 -10.08 -6.48 -9.59
CA LEU A 183 -8.68 -6.75 -9.89
C LEU A 183 -7.82 -6.07 -8.83
N MET A 184 -7.07 -6.87 -8.08
CA MET A 184 -6.23 -6.39 -6.97
C MET A 184 -4.85 -7.05 -6.99
N THR A 185 -3.87 -6.36 -6.43
CA THR A 185 -2.54 -6.90 -6.12
C THR A 185 -2.34 -6.93 -4.61
N GLU A 186 -2.05 -8.10 -4.08
CA GLU A 186 -1.67 -8.37 -2.70
C GLU A 186 -0.17 -8.63 -2.61
N CYS A 187 0.49 -8.07 -1.60
CA CYS A 187 1.90 -8.26 -1.30
C CYS A 187 2.08 -8.62 0.18
N GLU A 188 2.70 -9.77 0.42
CA GLU A 188 3.12 -10.21 1.74
C GLU A 188 4.66 -10.21 1.82
N MET A 189 5.21 -9.37 2.69
CA MET A 189 6.64 -9.32 2.96
C MET A 189 6.96 -10.19 4.17
N VAL A 190 7.97 -11.06 4.03
CA VAL A 190 8.66 -11.70 5.15
C VAL A 190 9.71 -10.73 5.66
N ASN A 191 9.78 -10.52 6.98
CA ASN A 191 10.72 -9.61 7.62
C ASN A 191 11.57 -10.36 8.65
N GLY A 192 12.52 -9.65 9.28
CA GLY A 192 13.39 -10.21 10.33
C GLY A 192 12.61 -11.02 11.38
N PHE A 193 13.21 -12.13 11.84
CA PHE A 193 12.62 -12.94 12.90
C PHE A 193 12.83 -12.30 14.27
N ILE A 194 11.94 -12.65 15.18
CA ILE A 194 12.03 -12.30 16.60
C ILE A 194 12.14 -13.59 17.43
N ASP A 195 12.59 -13.45 18.67
CA ASP A 195 12.72 -14.54 19.65
C ASP A 195 11.94 -14.15 20.92
N PRO A 196 10.60 -14.31 20.94
CA PRO A 196 9.78 -13.97 22.10
C PRO A 196 10.00 -14.99 23.24
N PRO A 197 9.79 -14.60 24.51
CA PRO A 197 10.17 -15.44 25.65
C PRO A 197 9.38 -16.75 25.80
N ASP A 198 8.13 -16.80 25.30
CA ASP A 198 7.17 -17.87 25.59
C ASP A 198 6.87 -18.79 24.38
N GLU A 199 7.59 -18.62 23.26
CA GLU A 199 7.32 -19.34 22.02
C GLU A 199 8.56 -19.42 21.10
N PRO A 200 8.58 -20.34 20.11
CA PRO A 200 9.72 -20.45 19.19
C PRO A 200 9.97 -19.18 18.37
N PRO A 201 11.23 -18.88 18.00
CA PRO A 201 11.55 -17.79 17.09
C PRO A 201 10.81 -17.94 15.76
N HIS A 202 10.28 -16.84 15.24
CA HIS A 202 9.52 -16.84 13.99
C HIS A 202 9.70 -15.53 13.22
N PHE A 203 9.46 -15.58 11.92
CA PHE A 203 9.47 -14.40 11.06
C PHE A 203 8.35 -13.43 11.44
N THR A 204 8.63 -12.13 11.27
CA THR A 204 7.62 -11.07 11.26
C THR A 204 7.19 -10.78 9.82
N ARG A 205 6.19 -9.91 9.64
CA ARG A 205 5.59 -9.69 8.32
C ARG A 205 5.09 -8.27 8.09
N GLY A 206 5.03 -7.89 6.82
CA GLY A 206 4.37 -6.68 6.33
C GLY A 206 3.31 -7.02 5.28
N TYR A 207 2.29 -6.19 5.17
CA TYR A 207 1.15 -6.42 4.27
C TYR A 207 0.82 -5.19 3.43
N GLY A 208 0.55 -5.40 2.14
CA GLY A 208 0.12 -4.36 1.21
C GLY A 208 -0.92 -4.87 0.23
N LEU A 209 -1.92 -4.05 -0.07
CA LEU A 209 -3.04 -4.39 -0.94
C LEU A 209 -3.45 -3.16 -1.76
N VAL A 210 -3.57 -3.31 -3.08
CA VAL A 210 -3.92 -2.22 -4.01
C VAL A 210 -4.88 -2.69 -5.10
N PHE A 211 -5.53 -1.74 -5.77
CA PHE A 211 -6.31 -2.00 -6.98
C PHE A 211 -5.40 -2.11 -8.22
N GLY A 212 -5.81 -2.94 -9.18
CA GLY A 212 -5.11 -3.14 -10.44
C GLY A 212 -3.86 -4.01 -10.29
N MET A 213 -2.90 -3.82 -11.21
CA MET A 213 -1.68 -4.65 -11.35
C MET A 213 -0.40 -3.92 -10.90
N SER A 214 -0.48 -2.68 -10.39
CA SER A 214 0.73 -1.89 -10.06
C SER A 214 1.33 -2.31 -8.72
N GLU A 215 2.35 -3.16 -8.76
CA GLU A 215 2.85 -3.88 -7.58
C GLU A 215 3.67 -3.00 -6.62
N ARG A 216 4.38 -1.99 -7.12
CA ARG A 216 5.36 -1.25 -6.33
C ARG A 216 4.74 -0.49 -5.15
N LYS A 217 3.49 -0.04 -5.28
CA LYS A 217 2.74 0.55 -4.17
C LYS A 217 2.40 -0.49 -3.10
N ALA A 218 1.97 -1.69 -3.47
CA ALA A 218 1.70 -2.77 -2.52
C ALA A 218 2.99 -3.17 -1.77
N MET A 219 4.12 -3.25 -2.48
CA MET A 219 5.42 -3.52 -1.86
C MET A 219 5.84 -2.42 -0.88
N ALA A 220 5.73 -1.14 -1.27
CA ALA A 220 6.05 -0.02 -0.40
C ALA A 220 5.15 -0.01 0.85
N MET A 221 3.85 -0.24 0.66
CA MET A 221 2.88 -0.38 1.75
C MET A 221 3.26 -1.49 2.72
N ALA A 222 3.61 -2.69 2.24
CA ALA A 222 4.02 -3.80 3.10
C ALA A 222 5.31 -3.49 3.89
N LEU A 223 6.29 -2.85 3.26
CA LEU A 223 7.55 -2.47 3.91
C LEU A 223 7.35 -1.41 4.99
N VAL A 224 6.52 -0.40 4.72
CA VAL A 224 6.22 0.66 5.69
C VAL A 224 5.26 0.18 6.78
N ASP A 225 4.31 -0.71 6.47
CA ASP A 225 3.48 -1.40 7.47
C ASP A 225 4.37 -2.08 8.51
N ARG A 226 5.35 -2.89 8.09
CA ARG A 226 6.27 -3.51 9.04
C ARG A 226 7.09 -2.48 9.82
N ALA A 227 7.53 -1.40 9.20
CA ALA A 227 8.29 -0.36 9.90
C ALA A 227 7.43 0.33 10.99
N LEU A 228 6.15 0.54 10.72
CA LEU A 228 5.17 1.09 11.66
C LEU A 228 4.61 0.07 12.66
N GLN A 229 5.06 -1.19 12.61
CA GLN A 229 4.81 -2.17 13.69
C GLN A 229 5.84 -2.06 14.82
N ALA A 230 6.74 -1.06 14.77
CA ALA A 230 7.75 -0.84 15.79
C ALA A 230 7.19 -0.79 17.23
N PRO A 231 6.05 -0.12 17.52
CA PRO A 231 5.46 -0.14 18.86
C PRO A 231 5.07 -1.55 19.33
N GLU A 232 4.46 -2.36 18.46
CA GLU A 232 4.02 -3.72 18.77
C GLU A 232 5.19 -4.68 19.06
N TYR A 233 6.35 -4.45 18.45
CA TYR A 233 7.56 -5.24 18.69
C TYR A 233 8.53 -4.60 19.70
N GLY A 234 8.18 -3.46 20.31
CA GLY A 234 9.07 -2.75 21.24
C GLY A 234 10.37 -2.24 20.57
N GLU A 235 10.34 -2.00 19.26
CA GLU A 235 11.49 -1.51 18.50
C GLU A 235 11.66 -0.01 18.72
N HIS A 236 12.90 0.43 18.98
CA HIS A 236 13.21 1.85 18.98
C HIS A 236 13.22 2.40 17.54
N ALA A 237 12.45 3.46 17.27
CA ALA A 237 12.45 4.13 15.97
C ALA A 237 13.81 4.80 15.72
N THR A 238 14.56 4.28 14.74
CA THR A 238 15.90 4.77 14.35
C THR A 238 15.94 5.39 12.96
N GLY A 239 14.84 5.29 12.21
CA GLY A 239 14.69 5.89 10.90
C GLY A 239 13.28 6.49 10.71
N PRO A 240 13.11 7.44 9.77
CA PRO A 240 11.84 8.13 9.57
C PRO A 240 10.67 7.21 9.24
N ALA A 241 10.91 6.07 8.58
CA ALA A 241 9.86 5.11 8.24
C ALA A 241 9.23 4.41 9.46
N GLN A 242 9.84 4.50 10.64
CA GLN A 242 9.32 3.98 11.91
C GLN A 242 8.62 5.06 12.75
N ASP A 243 8.71 6.33 12.35
CA ASP A 243 8.07 7.45 13.03
C ASP A 243 6.64 7.60 12.50
N GLU A 244 5.67 7.13 13.30
CA GLU A 244 4.28 7.00 12.86
C GLU A 244 3.64 8.33 12.45
N GLU A 245 3.81 9.37 13.25
CA GLU A 245 3.25 10.69 12.96
C GLU A 245 3.93 11.30 11.73
N PHE A 246 5.27 11.23 11.66
CA PHE A 246 5.99 11.74 10.49
C PHE A 246 5.57 11.03 9.20
N VAL A 247 5.41 9.71 9.22
CA VAL A 247 5.00 8.95 8.03
C VAL A 247 3.58 9.29 7.62
N LEU A 248 2.63 9.17 8.55
CA LEU A 248 1.21 9.20 8.18
C LEU A 248 0.71 10.63 7.93
N ALA A 249 1.21 11.63 8.64
CA ALA A 249 0.81 13.03 8.45
C ALA A 249 1.30 13.63 7.11
N HIS A 250 2.27 12.99 6.43
CA HIS A 250 2.83 13.47 5.16
C HIS A 250 2.60 12.50 4.01
N ALA A 251 1.83 11.43 4.21
CA ALA A 251 1.62 10.39 3.21
C ALA A 251 0.58 10.77 2.15
N ASP A 252 -0.51 11.45 2.51
CA ASP A 252 -1.63 11.69 1.60
C ASP A 252 -1.37 12.90 0.69
N ASN A 253 -1.13 12.64 -0.61
CA ASN A 253 -0.83 13.72 -1.55
C ASN A 253 -2.00 14.68 -1.79
N VAL A 254 -3.24 14.32 -1.45
CA VAL A 254 -4.34 15.29 -1.51
C VAL A 254 -4.16 16.40 -0.47
N GLU A 255 -3.66 16.06 0.71
CA GLU A 255 -3.33 17.03 1.75
C GLU A 255 -2.02 17.74 1.41
N ALA A 256 -0.96 16.98 1.12
CA ALA A 256 0.37 17.53 0.89
C ALA A 256 0.42 18.46 -0.34
N ALA A 257 -0.12 18.03 -1.49
CA ALA A 257 -0.10 18.86 -2.70
C ALA A 257 -1.02 20.07 -2.58
N GLY A 258 -2.17 19.92 -1.92
CA GLY A 258 -3.07 21.04 -1.60
C GLY A 258 -2.35 22.10 -0.78
N PHE A 259 -1.67 21.70 0.30
CA PHE A 259 -0.94 22.61 1.16
C PHE A 259 0.32 23.19 0.49
N VAL A 260 1.10 22.44 -0.29
CA VAL A 260 2.24 23.06 -0.99
C VAL A 260 1.78 24.07 -2.04
N SER A 261 0.72 23.73 -2.80
CA SER A 261 0.25 24.58 -3.89
C SER A 261 -0.54 25.81 -3.42
N HIS A 262 -1.03 25.83 -2.17
CA HIS A 262 -1.76 26.97 -1.61
C HIS A 262 -0.89 28.24 -1.53
N LEU A 263 0.45 28.10 -1.47
CA LEU A 263 1.38 29.24 -1.45
C LEU A 263 1.24 30.18 -2.66
N LYS A 264 0.62 29.71 -3.75
CA LYS A 264 0.26 30.54 -4.92
C LYS A 264 -0.88 31.53 -4.64
N LEU A 265 -1.66 31.31 -3.58
CA LEU A 265 -2.71 32.23 -3.17
C LEU A 265 -2.08 33.53 -2.65
N PRO A 266 -2.83 34.64 -2.64
CA PRO A 266 -2.30 35.91 -2.16
C PRO A 266 -1.97 35.87 -0.65
N HIS A 267 -0.68 36.06 -0.31
CA HIS A 267 -0.17 36.17 1.06
C HIS A 267 0.38 37.58 1.38
N TYR A 268 -0.05 38.61 0.63
CA TYR A 268 0.52 39.96 0.73
C TYR A 268 0.28 40.65 2.08
N VAL A 269 -0.75 40.24 2.83
CA VAL A 269 -1.02 40.78 4.17
C VAL A 269 0.04 40.28 5.16
N ASP A 270 0.26 38.97 5.22
CA ASP A 270 1.27 38.37 6.10
C ASP A 270 2.68 38.81 5.70
N PHE A 271 2.95 38.85 4.39
CA PHE A 271 4.23 39.34 3.88
C PHE A 271 4.49 40.80 4.24
N GLN A 272 3.45 41.63 4.32
CA GLN A 272 3.59 43.03 4.72
C GLN A 272 4.01 43.16 6.20
N ALA A 273 3.56 42.26 7.07
CA ALA A 273 3.98 42.23 8.48
C ALA A 273 5.48 41.86 8.60
N GLU A 274 5.93 40.82 7.89
CA GLU A 274 7.35 40.44 7.82
C GLU A 274 8.22 41.58 7.24
N LEU A 275 7.73 42.25 6.21
CA LEU A 275 8.42 43.36 5.55
C LEU A 275 8.52 44.60 6.45
N GLU A 276 7.55 44.85 7.32
CA GLU A 276 7.61 45.92 8.33
C GLU A 276 8.70 45.64 9.37
N LEU A 277 8.75 44.41 9.90
CA LEU A 277 9.77 43.99 10.84
C LEU A 277 11.17 44.07 10.23
N LEU A 278 11.35 43.54 9.01
CA LEU A 278 12.64 43.57 8.31
C LEU A 278 13.13 45.01 8.10
N LYS A 279 12.24 45.93 7.72
CA LYS A 279 12.59 47.35 7.54
C LYS A 279 13.04 48.00 8.85
N ARG A 280 12.39 47.68 9.97
CA ARG A 280 12.79 48.19 11.30
C ARG A 280 14.16 47.67 11.70
N LEU A 281 14.41 46.38 11.56
CA LEU A 281 15.72 45.78 11.86
C LEU A 281 16.84 46.39 11.01
N GLN A 282 16.58 46.70 9.73
CA GLN A 282 17.55 47.39 8.87
C GLN A 282 17.85 48.82 9.34
N GLN A 283 16.84 49.53 9.86
CA GLN A 283 17.01 50.89 10.39
C GLN A 283 17.79 50.91 11.72
N GLU A 284 17.66 49.86 12.54
CA GLU A 284 18.32 49.72 13.83
C GLU A 284 19.80 49.33 13.74
N GLN A 285 20.29 48.90 12.57
CA GLN A 285 21.69 48.53 12.34
C GLN A 285 22.62 49.71 11.97
N ASN A 286 22.10 50.94 11.92
CA ASN A 286 22.88 52.16 11.71
C ASN A 286 23.14 52.93 13.01
#